data_AF-A0A848UWZ2-F1
#
_entry.id   AF-A0A848UWZ2-F1
#
_cell.length_a   1.000
_cell.length_b   1.000
_cell.length_c   1.000
_cell.angle_alpha   90.00
_cell.angle_beta   90.00
_cell.angle_gamma   90.00
#
_symmetry.space_group_name_H-M   'P 1'
#
loop_
_entity.id
_entity.type
_entity.pdbx_description
1 polymer ?
#
loop_
_entity_poly.entity_id
_entity_poly.type
_entity_poly.pdbx_seq_one_letter_code
_entity_poly.pdbx_strand_id
1 'polypeptide(L)'
;GHPYTPFNTYEVCVYDGNRLVAASLYDLGECAMASLIAMQDPEYQKHSLGIYTMLKEVEHARKMNLKWYYPGYVLDKPSSFSYKLSLGTFEHYNVNRRWVAYSKFKTHESLAERYKKHLSRIEDGLRHHSVEFDSWLYPYFSMGYMNYWSVNFVRAPKFLEIPIGEQSRLLVVYNLEEQEYQLLWATNSKSKDHLLSMELSDEFQNDEYYCLDLLETDDVILSSENPQEIIDEVSILSSSPHSSRRRHLK
;
A
#
# COMPACT_ATOMS: atom_id res chain seq x y z
N GLY A 1 1.18 32.73 -3.19
CA GLY A 1 0.58 31.64 -3.97
C GLY A 1 0.63 31.99 -5.44
N HIS A 2 1.09 31.05 -6.27
CA HIS A 2 1.01 31.18 -7.72
C HIS A 2 -0.48 31.14 -8.13
N PRO A 3 -0.97 32.02 -9.03
CA PRO A 3 -2.40 32.15 -9.35
C PRO A 3 -3.03 30.93 -10.07
N TYR A 4 -2.29 29.84 -10.27
CA TYR A 4 -2.73 28.64 -10.98
C TYR A 4 -2.57 27.35 -10.19
N THR A 5 -2.13 27.39 -8.93
CA THR A 5 -2.08 26.20 -8.09
C THR A 5 -3.35 26.13 -7.24
N PRO A 6 -4.16 25.06 -7.33
CA PRO A 6 -5.36 24.91 -6.50
C PRO A 6 -5.01 24.81 -5.00
N PHE A 7 -3.74 24.56 -4.68
CA PHE A 7 -3.21 24.45 -3.33
C PHE A 7 -2.37 25.68 -2.95
N ASN A 8 -2.48 26.09 -1.69
CA ASN A 8 -1.65 27.13 -1.10
C ASN A 8 -0.36 26.52 -0.54
N THR A 9 0.54 26.18 -1.45
CA THR A 9 1.81 25.49 -1.14
C THR A 9 2.90 26.49 -0.76
N TYR A 10 3.64 26.15 0.28
CA TYR A 10 4.82 26.86 0.77
C TYR A 10 6.03 25.93 0.74
N GLU A 11 7.21 26.54 0.79
CA GLU A 11 8.48 25.82 0.89
C GLU A 11 9.32 26.29 2.09
N VAL A 12 10.11 25.38 2.64
CA VAL A 12 11.27 25.69 3.48
C VAL A 12 12.52 25.32 2.70
N CYS A 13 13.44 26.25 2.53
CA CYS A 13 14.73 26.01 1.88
C CYS A 13 15.87 26.25 2.87
N VAL A 14 16.81 25.32 2.95
CA VAL A 14 18.00 25.39 3.81
C VAL A 14 19.23 25.52 2.92
N TYR A 15 20.01 26.57 3.14
CA TYR A 15 21.20 26.85 2.35
C TYR A 15 22.48 26.77 3.19
N ASP A 16 23.53 26.18 2.61
CA ASP A 16 24.91 26.32 3.06
C ASP A 16 25.63 27.28 2.09
N GLY A 17 25.78 28.54 2.51
CA GLY A 17 26.15 29.62 1.62
C GLY A 17 25.13 29.79 0.49
N ASN A 18 25.56 29.53 -0.75
CA ASN A 18 24.70 29.60 -1.94
C ASN A 18 24.16 28.23 -2.39
N ARG A 19 24.53 27.13 -1.71
CA ARG A 19 24.10 25.77 -2.06
C ARG A 19 22.82 25.43 -1.29
N LEU A 20 21.77 25.03 -2.00
CA LEU A 20 20.57 24.45 -1.39
C LEU A 20 20.92 23.03 -0.90
N VAL A 21 20.76 22.77 0.40
CA VAL A 21 21.16 21.49 1.04
C VAL A 21 19.98 20.73 1.65
N ALA A 22 18.82 21.37 1.81
CA ALA A 22 17.56 20.69 2.09
C ALA A 22 16.37 21.56 1.70
N ALA A 23 15.25 20.91 1.38
CA ALA A 23 14.00 21.58 1.12
C ALA A 23 12.81 20.76 1.64
N SER A 24 11.71 21.42 1.99
CA SER A 24 10.41 20.77 2.14
C SER A 24 9.30 21.60 1.52
N LEU A 25 8.26 20.91 1.03
CA LEU A 25 7.03 21.52 0.53
C LEU A 25 5.86 21.12 1.41
N TYR A 26 4.96 22.04 1.69
CA TYR A 26 3.80 21.81 2.54
C TYR A 26 2.61 22.69 2.12
N ASP A 27 1.41 22.15 2.26
CA ASP A 27 0.17 22.85 1.93
C ASP A 27 -0.47 23.46 3.18
N LEU A 28 -0.87 24.72 3.04
CA LEU A 28 -1.59 25.47 4.07
C LEU A 28 -3.10 25.42 3.82
N GLY A 29 -3.86 24.91 4.80
CA GLY A 29 -5.31 24.99 4.85
C GLY A 29 -5.81 26.04 5.87
N GLU A 30 -7.11 26.04 6.14
CA GLU A 30 -7.74 27.04 7.03
C GLU A 30 -7.39 26.85 8.51
N CYS A 31 -7.39 25.61 9.00
CA CYS A 31 -7.11 25.28 10.40
C CYS A 31 -5.99 24.26 10.59
N ALA A 32 -5.37 23.83 9.48
CA ALA A 32 -4.36 22.80 9.45
C ALA A 32 -3.35 23.06 8.33
N MET A 33 -2.20 22.41 8.40
CA MET A 33 -1.27 22.29 7.28
C MET A 33 -0.72 20.88 7.17
N ALA A 34 -0.30 20.49 5.97
CA ALA A 34 0.20 19.16 5.66
C ALA A 34 1.58 19.22 4.99
N SER A 35 2.57 18.54 5.57
CA SER A 35 3.87 18.33 4.94
C SER A 35 3.70 17.33 3.79
N LEU A 36 4.24 17.67 2.60
CA LEU A 36 4.09 16.87 1.39
C LEU A 36 5.35 16.06 1.10
N ILE A 37 6.48 16.75 1.02
CA ILE A 37 7.78 16.15 0.72
C ILE A 37 8.87 16.89 1.47
N ALA A 38 9.85 16.14 1.97
CA ALA A 38 11.07 16.66 2.53
C ALA A 38 12.25 15.94 1.89
N MET A 39 13.25 16.71 1.48
CA MET A 39 14.46 16.22 0.84
C MET A 39 15.67 16.90 1.44
N GLN A 40 16.77 16.16 1.58
CA GLN A 40 18.04 16.69 2.05
C GLN A 40 19.16 16.09 1.22
N ASP A 41 20.24 16.85 1.11
CA ASP A 41 21.47 16.40 0.51
C ASP A 41 22.08 15.25 1.34
N PRO A 42 22.39 14.08 0.75
CA PRO A 42 22.99 12.96 1.45
C PRO A 42 24.30 13.30 2.18
N GLU A 43 25.10 14.25 1.67
CA GLU A 43 26.33 14.71 2.32
C GLU A 43 26.06 15.36 3.70
N TYR A 44 24.83 15.82 3.91
CA TYR A 44 24.38 16.50 5.13
C TYR A 44 23.56 15.60 6.06
N GLN A 45 23.53 14.29 5.85
CA GLN A 45 22.71 13.35 6.64
C GLN A 45 22.94 13.48 8.16
N LYS A 46 24.17 13.77 8.60
CA LYS A 46 24.54 13.97 10.00
C LYS A 46 23.89 15.21 10.66
N HIS A 47 23.34 16.13 9.88
CA HIS A 47 22.76 17.38 10.35
C HIS A 47 21.24 17.31 10.57
N SER A 48 20.61 16.17 10.26
CA SER A 48 19.16 15.97 10.45
C SER A 48 18.31 17.08 9.80
N LEU A 49 18.66 17.50 8.59
CA LEU A 49 18.00 18.64 7.94
C LEU A 49 16.52 18.38 7.64
N GLY A 50 16.12 17.11 7.43
CA GLY A 50 14.70 16.75 7.33
C GLY A 50 13.90 17.00 8.63
N ILE A 51 14.52 16.86 9.80
CA ILE A 51 13.90 17.26 11.08
C ILE A 51 13.85 18.78 11.19
N TYR A 52 14.92 19.45 10.78
CA TYR A 52 14.98 20.91 10.82
C TYR A 52 13.86 21.56 9.99
N THR A 53 13.63 21.11 8.74
CA THR A 53 12.55 21.63 7.89
C THR A 53 11.18 21.37 8.49
N MET A 54 10.94 20.18 9.06
CA MET A 54 9.71 19.86 9.79
C MET A 54 9.48 20.79 11.00
N LEU A 55 10.53 21.12 11.75
CA LEU A 55 10.42 22.08 12.87
C LEU A 55 10.12 23.50 12.38
N LYS A 56 10.63 23.90 11.21
CA LYS A 56 10.30 25.19 10.58
C LYS A 56 8.87 25.25 10.10
N GLU A 57 8.34 24.16 9.56
CA GLU A 57 6.92 24.00 9.27
C GLU A 57 6.05 24.16 10.53
N VAL A 58 6.42 23.50 11.65
CA VAL A 58 5.72 23.66 12.93
C VAL A 58 5.79 25.11 13.46
N GLU A 59 6.95 25.77 13.33
CA GLU A 59 7.11 27.18 13.68
C GLU A 59 6.13 28.06 12.88
N HIS A 60 5.98 27.79 11.59
CA HIS A 60 5.04 28.49 10.73
C HIS A 60 3.58 28.21 11.12
N ALA A 61 3.22 26.94 11.37
CA ALA A 61 1.88 26.56 11.85
C ALA A 61 1.46 27.35 13.10
N ARG A 62 2.40 27.52 14.05
CA ARG A 62 2.17 28.27 15.28
C ARG A 62 1.98 29.77 15.02
N LYS A 63 2.77 30.36 14.13
CA LYS A 63 2.61 31.77 13.73
C LYS A 63 1.26 32.03 13.06
N MET A 64 0.78 31.05 12.28
CA MET A 64 -0.53 31.08 11.62
C MET A 64 -1.69 30.66 12.53
N ASN A 65 -1.41 30.36 13.81
CA ASN A 65 -2.40 29.90 14.79
C ASN A 65 -3.23 28.69 14.32
N LEU A 66 -2.59 27.77 13.58
CA LEU A 66 -3.23 26.54 13.11
C LEU A 66 -3.40 25.55 14.26
N LYS A 67 -4.48 24.77 14.20
CA LYS A 67 -4.78 23.74 15.20
C LYS A 67 -4.03 22.44 14.92
N TRP A 68 -3.84 22.09 13.65
CA TRP A 68 -3.32 20.78 13.26
C TRP A 68 -2.11 20.88 12.32
N TYR A 69 -1.16 19.97 12.51
CA TYR A 69 -0.04 19.77 11.61
C TYR A 69 0.01 18.28 11.24
N TYR A 70 -0.05 17.98 9.94
CA TYR A 70 0.01 16.63 9.40
C TYR A 70 1.38 16.37 8.77
N PRO A 71 2.29 15.64 9.43
CA PRO A 71 3.64 15.35 8.89
C PRO A 71 3.66 14.12 7.95
N GLY A 72 2.50 13.69 7.46
CA GLY A 72 2.33 12.46 6.68
C GLY A 72 2.29 11.19 7.53
N TYR A 73 2.34 10.04 6.86
CA TYR A 73 2.23 8.73 7.51
C TYR A 73 3.55 8.25 8.13
N VAL A 74 3.40 7.27 9.02
CA VAL A 74 4.45 6.36 9.50
C VAL A 74 3.99 4.93 9.26
N LEU A 75 4.92 3.98 9.16
CA LEU A 75 4.57 2.56 9.05
C LEU A 75 4.23 1.97 10.43
N ASP A 76 3.53 0.84 10.42
CA ASP A 76 3.14 0.07 11.61
C ASP A 76 4.35 -0.53 12.37
N LYS A 77 5.49 -0.64 11.69
CA LYS A 77 6.79 -1.06 12.22
C LYS A 77 7.83 0.07 12.09
N PRO A 78 8.91 0.04 12.89
CA PRO A 78 10.00 1.00 12.76
C PRO A 78 10.53 1.10 11.32
N SER A 79 10.68 2.32 10.82
CA SER A 79 11.08 2.62 9.45
C SER A 79 11.85 3.95 9.37
N SER A 80 12.32 4.29 8.17
CA SER A 80 12.92 5.61 7.87
C SER A 80 11.97 6.78 8.14
N PHE A 81 10.66 6.54 8.32
CA PHE A 81 9.68 7.56 8.68
C PHE A 81 9.49 7.73 10.20
N SER A 82 10.02 6.81 11.02
CA SER A 82 9.80 6.82 12.47
C SER A 82 10.42 8.02 13.19
N TYR A 83 11.36 8.74 12.56
CA TYR A 83 11.96 9.95 13.15
C TYR A 83 10.92 11.01 13.53
N LYS A 84 9.80 11.07 12.78
CA LYS A 84 8.72 12.04 13.00
C LYS A 84 8.15 11.96 14.41
N LEU A 85 8.07 10.73 14.94
CA LEU A 85 7.49 10.44 16.25
C LEU A 85 8.36 10.92 17.42
N SER A 86 9.61 11.28 17.18
CA SER A 86 10.50 11.80 18.24
C SER A 86 10.21 13.26 18.62
N LEU A 87 9.41 13.97 17.81
CA LEU A 87 9.23 15.43 17.93
C LEU A 87 8.08 15.84 18.85
N GLY A 88 7.38 14.88 19.46
CA GLY A 88 6.35 15.17 20.45
C GLY A 88 5.28 14.08 20.57
N THR A 89 4.13 14.48 21.07
CA THR A 89 2.94 13.62 21.17
C THR A 89 2.14 13.71 19.89
N PHE A 90 1.82 12.55 19.31
CA PHE A 90 1.06 12.45 18.08
C PHE A 90 -0.29 11.79 18.29
N GLU A 91 -1.23 12.12 17.40
CA GLU A 91 -2.42 11.33 17.15
C GLU A 91 -2.26 10.61 15.80
N HIS A 92 -2.92 9.47 15.66
CA HIS A 92 -3.02 8.79 14.37
C HIS A 92 -4.49 8.57 14.03
N TYR A 93 -4.78 8.55 12.73
CA TYR A 93 -6.10 8.25 12.22
C TYR A 93 -6.26 6.73 12.14
N ASN A 94 -7.15 6.17 12.97
CA ASN A 94 -7.33 4.73 13.06
C ASN A 94 -8.39 4.19 12.09
N VAL A 95 -8.51 2.87 12.02
CA VAL A 95 -9.47 2.14 11.17
C VAL A 95 -10.94 2.49 11.43
N ASN A 96 -11.25 2.98 12.64
CA ASN A 96 -12.58 3.44 13.02
C ASN A 96 -12.84 4.91 12.63
N ARG A 97 -11.99 5.47 11.76
CA ARG A 97 -12.08 6.84 11.24
C ARG A 97 -11.99 7.91 12.34
N ARG A 98 -11.15 7.68 13.35
CA ARG A 98 -10.95 8.59 14.48
C ARG A 98 -9.48 8.89 14.73
N TRP A 99 -9.20 10.13 15.10
CA TRP A 99 -7.91 10.52 15.69
C TRP A 99 -7.83 9.98 17.11
N VAL A 100 -6.78 9.22 17.40
CA VAL A 100 -6.49 8.71 18.74
C VAL A 100 -5.00 8.85 19.05
N ALA A 101 -4.66 9.01 20.33
CA ALA A 101 -3.27 9.11 20.76
C ALA A 101 -2.42 7.96 20.20
N TYR A 102 -1.27 8.29 19.60
CA TYR A 102 -0.34 7.32 19.02
C TYR A 102 0.18 6.32 20.05
N SER A 103 0.29 6.71 21.32
CA SER A 103 0.65 5.81 22.43
C SER A 103 -0.30 4.63 22.62
N LYS A 104 -1.52 4.69 22.05
CA LYS A 104 -2.48 3.58 22.06
C LYS A 104 -2.35 2.66 20.84
N PHE A 105 -1.50 3.00 19.87
CA PHE A 105 -1.28 2.16 18.69
C PHE A 105 -0.60 0.85 19.12
N LYS A 106 -1.13 -0.25 18.60
CA LYS A 106 -0.62 -1.59 18.86
C LYS A 106 -0.34 -2.26 17.52
N THR A 107 0.92 -2.56 17.25
CA THR A 107 1.35 -3.14 15.97
C THR A 107 0.62 -4.45 15.64
N HIS A 108 0.33 -5.30 16.64
CA HIS A 108 -0.39 -6.56 16.44
C HIS A 108 -1.88 -6.40 16.11
N GLU A 109 -2.45 -5.20 16.32
CA GLU A 109 -3.82 -4.85 15.91
C GLU A 109 -3.83 -4.11 14.56
N SER A 110 -2.67 -3.95 13.91
CA SER A 110 -2.58 -3.25 12.62
C SER A 110 -3.31 -4.02 11.51
N LEU A 111 -3.73 -3.27 10.49
CA LEU A 111 -4.30 -3.81 9.28
C LEU A 111 -3.37 -4.82 8.59
N ALA A 112 -2.07 -4.54 8.56
CA ALA A 112 -1.08 -5.40 7.94
C ALA A 112 -0.90 -6.72 8.69
N GLU A 113 -0.84 -6.70 10.03
CA GLU A 113 -0.74 -7.93 10.83
C GLU A 113 -2.03 -8.76 10.77
N ARG A 114 -3.21 -8.10 10.77
CA ARG A 114 -4.49 -8.79 10.52
C ARG A 114 -4.47 -9.47 9.15
N TYR A 115 -4.09 -8.75 8.10
CA TYR A 115 -4.03 -9.27 6.74
C TYR A 115 -3.10 -10.50 6.64
N LYS A 116 -1.89 -10.42 7.19
CA LYS A 116 -0.93 -11.55 7.22
C LYS A 116 -1.49 -12.77 7.93
N LYS A 117 -2.21 -12.59 9.04
CA LYS A 117 -2.82 -13.71 9.79
C LYS A 117 -3.86 -14.45 8.95
N HIS A 118 -4.73 -13.71 8.25
CA HIS A 118 -5.72 -14.31 7.35
C HIS A 118 -5.04 -15.04 6.19
N LEU A 119 -4.03 -14.43 5.57
CA LEU A 119 -3.31 -15.05 4.48
C LEU A 119 -2.56 -16.32 4.91
N SER A 120 -1.86 -16.29 6.05
CA SER A 120 -1.21 -17.49 6.60
C SER A 120 -2.21 -18.62 6.83
N ARG A 121 -3.40 -18.31 7.35
CA ARG A 121 -4.43 -19.32 7.62
C ARG A 121 -4.89 -20.03 6.35
N ILE A 122 -5.05 -19.31 5.24
CA ILE A 122 -5.45 -19.92 3.98
C ILE A 122 -4.28 -20.63 3.28
N GLU A 123 -3.06 -20.09 3.34
CA GLU A 123 -1.85 -20.79 2.87
C GLU A 123 -1.68 -22.14 3.59
N ASP A 124 -1.79 -22.16 4.92
CA ASP A 124 -1.69 -23.38 5.73
C ASP A 124 -2.80 -24.39 5.38
N GLY A 125 -4.02 -23.89 5.20
CA GLY A 125 -5.17 -24.72 4.83
C GLY A 125 -5.03 -25.36 3.44
N LEU A 126 -4.58 -24.60 2.44
CA LEU A 126 -4.31 -25.12 1.10
C LEU A 126 -3.16 -26.15 1.12
N ARG A 127 -2.07 -25.87 1.86
CA ARG A 127 -0.96 -26.83 2.04
C ARG A 127 -1.42 -28.13 2.69
N HIS A 128 -2.29 -28.05 3.70
CA HIS A 128 -2.84 -29.22 4.37
C HIS A 128 -3.65 -30.12 3.41
N HIS A 129 -4.36 -29.51 2.46
CA HIS A 129 -5.11 -30.21 1.42
C HIS A 129 -4.27 -30.56 0.18
N SER A 130 -2.94 -30.40 0.25
CA SER A 130 -2.00 -30.67 -0.85
C SER A 130 -2.32 -29.89 -2.14
N VAL A 131 -2.93 -28.71 -2.00
CA VAL A 131 -3.17 -27.81 -3.14
C VAL A 131 -1.88 -27.05 -3.44
N GLU A 132 -1.43 -27.12 -4.69
CA GLU A 132 -0.32 -26.30 -5.19
C GLU A 132 -0.81 -24.86 -5.44
N PHE A 133 0.00 -23.87 -5.07
CA PHE A 133 -0.26 -22.46 -5.33
C PHE A 133 1.05 -21.66 -5.39
N ASP A 134 1.04 -20.59 -6.18
CA ASP A 134 2.06 -19.55 -6.18
C ASP A 134 1.62 -18.37 -5.31
N SER A 135 2.58 -17.64 -4.74
CA SER A 135 2.30 -16.56 -3.78
C SER A 135 2.94 -15.26 -4.26
N TRP A 136 2.11 -14.25 -4.53
CA TRP A 136 2.54 -13.04 -5.24
C TRP A 136 2.28 -11.79 -4.43
N LEU A 137 3.30 -10.96 -4.25
CA LEU A 137 3.13 -9.56 -3.85
C LEU A 137 2.61 -8.76 -5.06
N TYR A 138 1.60 -7.93 -4.82
CA TYR A 138 0.91 -7.22 -5.89
C TYR A 138 1.01 -5.71 -5.69
N PRO A 139 1.96 -5.01 -6.34
CA PRO A 139 2.19 -3.58 -6.14
C PRO A 139 1.05 -2.71 -6.69
N TYR A 140 0.30 -3.20 -7.68
CA TYR A 140 -0.78 -2.44 -8.34
C TYR A 140 -2.13 -2.53 -7.63
N PHE A 141 -2.21 -3.14 -6.45
CA PHE A 141 -3.47 -3.25 -5.69
C PHE A 141 -4.13 -1.89 -5.41
N SER A 142 -3.34 -0.82 -5.32
CA SER A 142 -3.80 0.56 -5.12
C SER A 142 -4.63 1.07 -6.31
N MET A 143 -4.40 0.55 -7.51
CA MET A 143 -5.16 0.91 -8.72
C MET A 143 -6.64 0.56 -8.58
N GLY A 144 -6.98 -0.50 -7.84
CA GLY A 144 -8.38 -0.87 -7.59
C GLY A 144 -9.15 0.13 -6.72
N TYR A 145 -8.46 1.05 -6.05
CA TYR A 145 -9.05 2.14 -5.25
C TYR A 145 -9.13 3.46 -5.99
N MET A 146 -8.47 3.57 -7.12
CA MET A 146 -8.58 4.73 -7.97
C MET A 146 -9.92 4.63 -8.73
N ASN A 147 -10.69 5.72 -8.76
CA ASN A 147 -11.96 5.79 -9.49
C ASN A 147 -11.74 5.88 -11.01
N TYR A 148 -10.88 5.02 -11.55
CA TYR A 148 -10.67 4.86 -12.98
C TYR A 148 -11.74 3.91 -13.52
N TRP A 149 -12.75 4.48 -14.20
CA TRP A 149 -13.45 3.84 -15.31
C TRP A 149 -14.01 2.44 -15.06
N SER A 150 -15.09 2.26 -14.30
CA SER A 150 -15.94 1.03 -14.27
C SER A 150 -15.25 -0.34 -14.25
N VAL A 151 -13.97 -0.41 -13.87
CA VAL A 151 -13.09 -1.57 -13.98
C VAL A 151 -12.72 -1.99 -12.58
N ASN A 152 -12.89 -3.27 -12.29
CA ASN A 152 -12.61 -3.84 -10.98
C ASN A 152 -11.22 -4.45 -11.00
N PHE A 153 -10.18 -3.69 -10.66
CA PHE A 153 -8.85 -4.28 -10.45
C PHE A 153 -8.79 -5.05 -9.13
N VAL A 154 -7.91 -6.05 -9.07
CA VAL A 154 -7.60 -6.76 -7.83
C VAL A 154 -7.10 -5.77 -6.77
N ARG A 155 -7.71 -5.78 -5.58
CA ARG A 155 -7.40 -4.82 -4.48
C ARG A 155 -6.52 -5.41 -3.38
N ALA A 156 -6.10 -6.66 -3.52
CA ALA A 156 -5.33 -7.35 -2.50
C ALA A 156 -3.81 -7.13 -2.69
N PRO A 157 -3.06 -6.65 -1.68
CA PRO A 157 -1.62 -6.43 -1.79
C PRO A 157 -0.80 -7.72 -1.92
N LYS A 158 -1.40 -8.88 -1.63
CA LYS A 158 -0.84 -10.21 -1.86
C LYS A 158 -1.97 -11.16 -2.28
N PHE A 159 -1.68 -12.13 -3.13
CA PHE A 159 -2.66 -13.15 -3.50
C PHE A 159 -1.99 -14.52 -3.69
N LEU A 160 -2.80 -15.56 -3.66
CA LEU A 160 -2.37 -16.92 -4.02
C LEU A 160 -2.95 -17.26 -5.38
N GLU A 161 -2.11 -17.67 -6.32
CA GLU A 161 -2.54 -18.14 -7.64
C GLU A 161 -2.61 -19.66 -7.64
N ILE A 162 -3.78 -20.20 -7.98
CA ILE A 162 -3.97 -21.63 -8.17
C ILE A 162 -3.67 -21.93 -9.65
N PRO A 163 -2.79 -22.90 -9.98
CA PRO A 163 -2.34 -23.14 -11.35
C PRO A 163 -3.40 -23.89 -12.19
N ILE A 164 -4.57 -23.27 -12.36
CA ILE A 164 -5.73 -23.79 -13.08
C ILE A 164 -6.13 -22.76 -14.14
N GLY A 165 -6.26 -23.20 -15.39
CA GLY A 165 -6.63 -22.36 -16.53
C GLY A 165 -5.44 -21.89 -17.38
N GLU A 166 -5.67 -21.68 -18.69
CA GLU A 166 -4.61 -21.27 -19.62
C GLU A 166 -4.52 -19.74 -19.81
N GLN A 167 -5.65 -19.03 -19.78
CA GLN A 167 -5.73 -17.60 -20.13
C GLN A 167 -6.06 -16.68 -18.95
N SER A 168 -6.97 -17.11 -18.06
CA SER A 168 -7.31 -16.40 -16.82
C SER A 168 -6.58 -17.03 -15.64
N ARG A 169 -6.30 -16.23 -14.61
CA ARG A 169 -5.64 -16.65 -13.38
C ARG A 169 -6.69 -16.87 -12.31
N LEU A 170 -6.69 -18.04 -11.67
CA LEU A 170 -7.55 -18.30 -10.51
C LEU A 170 -6.85 -17.81 -9.25
N LEU A 171 -7.41 -16.82 -8.59
CA LEU A 171 -6.80 -16.16 -7.45
C LEU A 171 -7.61 -16.40 -6.18
N VAL A 172 -6.88 -16.65 -5.10
CA VAL A 172 -7.38 -16.56 -3.73
C VAL A 172 -6.84 -15.27 -3.12
N VAL A 173 -7.75 -14.41 -2.68
CA VAL A 173 -7.43 -13.12 -2.06
C VAL A 173 -8.12 -12.98 -0.71
N TYR A 174 -7.57 -12.12 0.15
CA TYR A 174 -8.28 -11.64 1.33
C TYR A 174 -8.64 -10.16 1.14
N ASN A 175 -9.92 -9.85 1.14
CA ASN A 175 -10.41 -8.47 1.06
C ASN A 175 -10.45 -7.87 2.47
N LEU A 176 -9.59 -6.88 2.71
CA LEU A 176 -9.42 -6.28 4.04
C LEU A 176 -10.60 -5.37 4.44
N GLU A 177 -11.33 -4.83 3.47
CA GLU A 177 -12.46 -3.92 3.68
C GLU A 177 -13.72 -4.70 4.05
N GLU A 178 -14.04 -5.69 3.23
CA GLU A 178 -15.19 -6.58 3.41
C GLU A 178 -14.93 -7.69 4.45
N GLN A 179 -13.66 -7.88 4.85
CA GLN A 179 -13.20 -8.89 5.81
C GLN A 179 -13.47 -10.35 5.42
N GLU A 180 -13.60 -10.60 4.13
CA GLU A 180 -13.84 -11.92 3.55
C GLU A 180 -12.66 -12.41 2.70
N TYR A 181 -12.57 -13.72 2.54
CA TYR A 181 -11.75 -14.37 1.53
C TYR A 181 -12.55 -14.45 0.23
N GLN A 182 -11.89 -14.29 -0.90
CA GLN A 182 -12.52 -14.39 -2.21
C GLN A 182 -11.72 -15.33 -3.10
N LEU A 183 -12.44 -16.18 -3.84
CA LEU A 183 -11.95 -16.97 -4.96
C LEU A 183 -12.46 -16.30 -6.23
N LEU A 184 -11.55 -15.87 -7.11
CA LEU A 184 -11.92 -15.07 -8.27
C LEU A 184 -11.06 -15.38 -9.50
N TRP A 185 -11.64 -15.14 -10.67
CA TRP A 185 -10.90 -15.11 -11.93
C TRP A 185 -10.39 -13.71 -12.20
N ALA A 186 -9.14 -13.61 -12.65
CA ALA A 186 -8.55 -12.37 -13.10
C ALA A 186 -7.76 -12.53 -14.40
N THR A 187 -7.74 -11.47 -15.21
CA THR A 187 -6.96 -11.39 -16.45
C THR A 187 -5.99 -10.22 -16.44
N ASN A 188 -4.88 -10.37 -17.16
CA ASN A 188 -3.97 -9.24 -17.38
C ASN A 188 -4.62 -8.24 -18.35
N SER A 189 -4.84 -7.01 -17.89
CA SER A 189 -5.39 -5.90 -18.63
C SER A 189 -4.33 -5.21 -19.51
N LYS A 190 -3.71 -5.95 -20.45
CA LYS A 190 -2.62 -5.46 -21.33
C LYS A 190 -2.93 -4.16 -22.08
N SER A 191 -4.21 -3.91 -22.37
CA SER A 191 -4.65 -2.66 -23.02
C SER A 191 -4.50 -1.42 -22.12
N LYS A 192 -4.32 -1.62 -20.81
CA LYS A 192 -4.21 -0.60 -19.77
C LYS A 192 -2.80 -0.48 -19.18
N ASP A 193 -1.80 -1.16 -19.74
CA ASP A 193 -0.40 -1.07 -19.32
C ASP A 193 0.15 0.37 -19.39
N HIS A 194 -0.41 1.22 -20.26
CA HIS A 194 -0.06 2.65 -20.32
C HIS A 194 -0.36 3.40 -19.00
N LEU A 195 -1.26 2.89 -18.16
CA LEU A 195 -1.52 3.43 -16.81
C LEU A 195 -0.33 3.18 -15.88
N LEU A 196 0.51 2.18 -16.18
CA LEU A 196 1.69 1.80 -15.42
C LEU A 196 2.93 2.65 -15.79
N SER A 197 2.75 3.85 -16.36
CA SER A 197 3.84 4.83 -16.59
C SER A 197 4.60 5.26 -15.31
N MET A 198 4.25 4.67 -14.17
CA MET A 198 5.04 4.68 -12.96
C MET A 198 6.31 3.86 -13.19
N GLU A 199 7.46 4.52 -13.28
CA GLU A 199 8.74 3.84 -13.10
C GLU A 199 8.68 3.03 -11.81
N LEU A 200 8.58 1.71 -11.93
CA LEU A 200 8.72 0.80 -10.81
C LEU A 200 10.08 1.12 -10.18
N SER A 201 10.11 1.44 -8.88
CA SER A 201 11.38 1.60 -8.17
C SER A 201 12.22 0.33 -8.35
N ASP A 202 13.55 0.47 -8.33
CA ASP A 202 14.49 -0.66 -8.55
C ASP A 202 14.18 -1.89 -7.68
N GLU A 203 13.51 -1.68 -6.54
CA GLU A 203 13.02 -2.71 -5.62
C GLU A 203 12.05 -3.72 -6.26
N PHE A 204 11.37 -3.38 -7.36
CA PHE A 204 10.41 -4.23 -8.06
C PHE A 204 10.98 -4.93 -9.31
N GLN A 205 12.29 -4.81 -9.58
CA GLN A 205 12.93 -5.50 -10.72
C GLN A 205 13.08 -7.01 -10.52
N ASN A 206 12.72 -7.54 -9.34
CA ASN A 206 12.79 -8.96 -9.05
C ASN A 206 11.43 -9.65 -9.27
N ASP A 207 11.22 -10.16 -10.49
CA ASP A 207 10.00 -10.85 -10.90
C ASP A 207 9.72 -12.16 -10.14
N GLU A 208 10.63 -12.65 -9.27
CA GLU A 208 10.42 -13.89 -8.52
C GLU A 208 9.34 -13.79 -7.43
N TYR A 209 9.03 -12.58 -6.96
CA TYR A 209 8.08 -12.37 -5.84
C TYR A 209 6.90 -11.46 -6.17
N TYR A 210 6.99 -10.71 -7.27
CA TYR A 210 6.02 -9.69 -7.65
C TYR A 210 5.23 -10.12 -8.88
N CYS A 211 3.91 -9.96 -8.82
CA CYS A 211 3.09 -9.99 -10.02
C CYS A 211 3.04 -8.58 -10.62
N LEU A 212 3.70 -8.38 -11.76
CA LEU A 212 3.74 -7.11 -12.49
C LEU A 212 2.72 -7.03 -13.64
N ASP A 213 1.82 -8.01 -13.76
CA ASP A 213 0.65 -7.89 -14.62
C ASP A 213 -0.41 -7.01 -13.95
N LEU A 214 -1.04 -6.07 -14.67
CA LEU A 214 -2.19 -5.33 -14.14
C LEU A 214 -3.44 -6.21 -14.19
N LEU A 215 -3.89 -6.70 -13.03
CA LEU A 215 -4.95 -7.70 -12.93
C LEU A 215 -6.34 -7.07 -12.75
N GLU A 216 -7.21 -7.35 -13.71
CA GLU A 216 -8.64 -7.04 -13.69
C GLU A 216 -9.42 -8.27 -13.23
N THR A 217 -10.31 -8.08 -12.25
CA THR A 217 -11.22 -9.11 -11.76
C THR A 217 -12.31 -9.33 -12.79
N ASP A 218 -12.37 -10.55 -13.35
CA ASP A 218 -13.40 -10.95 -14.31
C ASP A 218 -14.70 -11.35 -13.59
N ASP A 219 -14.57 -12.25 -12.61
CA ASP A 219 -15.70 -12.83 -11.86
C ASP A 219 -15.25 -13.29 -10.47
N VAL A 220 -16.16 -13.19 -9.49
CA VAL A 220 -15.95 -13.70 -8.13
C VAL A 220 -16.76 -14.98 -7.98
N ILE A 221 -16.07 -16.11 -7.88
CA ILE A 221 -16.66 -17.45 -7.78
C ILE A 221 -17.31 -17.64 -6.40
N LEU A 222 -16.56 -17.27 -5.35
CA LEU A 222 -16.97 -17.48 -3.97
C LEU A 222 -16.38 -16.38 -3.08
N SER A 223 -17.22 -15.82 -2.22
CA SER A 223 -16.86 -14.92 -1.13
C SER A 223 -17.28 -15.54 0.18
N SER A 224 -16.39 -15.58 1.17
CA SER A 224 -16.72 -16.12 2.51
C SER A 224 -15.81 -15.53 3.60
N GLU A 225 -16.39 -15.24 4.78
CA GLU A 225 -15.62 -14.95 5.99
C GLU A 225 -14.88 -16.19 6.53
N ASN A 226 -15.33 -17.38 6.14
CA ASN A 226 -14.78 -18.66 6.55
C ASN A 226 -13.78 -19.19 5.50
N PRO A 227 -12.47 -19.26 5.82
CA PRO A 227 -11.48 -19.71 4.84
C PRO A 227 -11.67 -21.18 4.42
N GLN A 228 -12.33 -22.00 5.25
CA GLN A 228 -12.53 -23.41 4.90
C GLN A 228 -13.39 -23.57 3.65
N GLU A 229 -14.39 -22.71 3.46
CA GLU A 229 -15.25 -22.76 2.26
C GLU A 229 -14.46 -22.48 0.98
N ILE A 230 -13.50 -21.54 1.04
CA ILE A 230 -12.60 -21.27 -0.09
C ILE A 230 -11.65 -22.45 -0.32
N ILE A 231 -11.09 -23.03 0.74
CA ILE A 231 -10.17 -24.17 0.65
C ILE A 231 -10.86 -25.39 0.04
N ASP A 232 -12.10 -25.67 0.46
CA ASP A 232 -12.90 -26.78 -0.05
C ASP A 232 -13.18 -26.60 -1.54
N GLU A 233 -13.62 -25.40 -1.95
CA GLU A 233 -13.90 -25.09 -3.36
C GLU A 233 -12.63 -25.21 -4.22
N VAL A 234 -11.51 -24.65 -3.78
CA VAL A 234 -10.23 -24.76 -4.48
C VAL A 234 -9.77 -26.23 -4.58
N SER A 235 -9.99 -27.03 -3.53
CA SER A 235 -9.65 -28.47 -3.53
C SER A 235 -10.48 -29.25 -4.54
N ILE A 236 -11.77 -28.90 -4.71
CA ILE A 236 -12.65 -29.49 -5.73
C ILE A 236 -12.15 -29.12 -7.13
N LEU A 237 -11.89 -27.84 -7.38
CA LEU A 237 -11.45 -27.34 -8.68
C LEU A 237 -10.09 -27.92 -9.09
N SER A 238 -9.14 -28.01 -8.16
CA SER A 238 -7.79 -28.56 -8.41
C SER A 238 -7.79 -30.07 -8.69
N SER A 239 -8.74 -30.82 -8.10
CA SER A 239 -8.88 -32.27 -8.29
C SER A 239 -9.56 -32.66 -9.61
N SER A 240 -10.16 -31.69 -10.33
CA SER A 240 -10.85 -31.95 -11.60
C SER A 240 -9.86 -32.27 -12.73
N PRO A 241 -10.09 -33.30 -13.58
CA PRO A 241 -9.14 -33.75 -14.60
C PRO A 241 -8.81 -32.72 -15.71
N HIS A 242 -9.47 -31.56 -15.72
CA HIS A 242 -9.17 -30.43 -16.62
C HIS A 242 -8.15 -29.41 -16.04
N SER A 243 -7.68 -29.59 -14.80
CA SER A 243 -6.75 -28.65 -14.11
C SER A 243 -5.28 -28.78 -14.53
N SER A 244 -4.91 -29.78 -15.32
CA SER A 244 -3.51 -30.07 -15.62
C SER A 244 -2.98 -29.24 -16.80
N ARG A 245 -2.46 -28.03 -16.53
CA ARG A 245 -1.38 -27.38 -17.31
C ARG A 245 -0.98 -26.00 -16.78
N ARG A 246 0.15 -25.97 -16.04
CA ARG A 246 1.21 -24.96 -16.20
C ARG A 246 2.54 -25.57 -15.74
N ARG A 247 3.27 -26.20 -16.65
CA ARG A 247 4.72 -26.31 -16.54
C ARG A 247 5.32 -25.54 -17.70
N HIS A 248 6.14 -24.56 -17.34
CA HIS A 248 6.96 -23.69 -18.19
C HIS A 248 6.24 -22.48 -18.78
N LEU A 249 6.48 -21.33 -18.16
CA LEU A 249 7.12 -20.19 -18.81
C LEU A 249 8.08 -19.56 -17.79
N LYS A 250 9.37 -19.62 -18.12
CA LYS A 250 10.42 -18.79 -17.54
C LYS A 250 10.44 -17.46 -18.28
#